data_AF-A0A960MHM9-F1
#
_entry.id   AF-A0A960MHM9-F1
#
_cell.length_a   1.000
_cell.length_b   1.000
_cell.length_c   1.000
_cell.angle_alpha   90.00
_cell.angle_beta   90.00
_cell.angle_gamma   90.00
#
_symmetry.space_group_name_H-M   'P 1'
#
loop_
_entity.id
_entity.type
_entity.pdbx_description
1 polymer ?
#
loop_
_entity_poly.entity_id
_entity_poly.type
_entity_poly.pdbx_seq_one_letter_code
_entity_poly.pdbx_strand_id
1 'polypeptide(L)'
;MFRRRTSSIWKLAGMMLGVIAAAMGLMWLLTSWALQRSFDEVGRAIILDDLGEYGVLYEKGGAAGVAALFTAGTHEHDQILRIIDPDGKVALEVLAPDEPEVTWPDLSQLSPPPSGETQWHRTRFEHGLVLTIGRQSTKDGGELWFGRTNTLDRQAIDRVHNLSLIAFCVTALIAIGPVFWFANRVLRPVSSLIKGAHLLANDSNLGHRLE
;
A
#
# COMPACT_ATOMS: atom_id res chain seq x y z
N MET A 1 -20.15 -47.32 8.05
CA MET A 1 -20.84 -46.05 7.70
C MET A 1 -20.17 -44.75 8.19
N PHE A 2 -19.02 -44.78 8.89
CA PHE A 2 -18.43 -43.60 9.57
C PHE A 2 -17.55 -42.65 8.73
N ARG A 3 -17.22 -42.99 7.47
CA ARG A 3 -16.39 -42.15 6.59
C ARG A 3 -17.05 -40.80 6.24
N ARG A 4 -18.38 -40.68 6.38
CA ARG A 4 -19.13 -39.44 6.10
C ARG A 4 -19.04 -38.38 7.21
N ARG A 5 -18.86 -38.75 8.50
CA ARG A 5 -18.88 -37.77 9.62
C ARG A 5 -17.58 -36.98 9.77
N THR A 6 -16.42 -37.62 9.63
CA THR A 6 -15.12 -36.92 9.67
C THR A 6 -14.95 -35.99 8.47
N SER A 7 -15.47 -36.36 7.29
CA SER A 7 -15.53 -35.46 6.13
C SER A 7 -16.30 -34.16 6.41
N SER A 8 -17.30 -34.17 7.31
CA SER A 8 -18.12 -33.00 7.60
C SER A 8 -17.37 -31.93 8.40
N ILE A 9 -16.58 -32.33 9.41
CA ILE A 9 -15.78 -31.41 10.23
C ILE A 9 -14.69 -30.74 9.41
N TRP A 10 -14.00 -31.50 8.55
CA TRP A 10 -12.97 -30.94 7.67
C TRP A 10 -13.56 -30.01 6.59
N LYS A 11 -14.77 -30.28 6.11
CA LYS A 11 -15.50 -29.37 5.20
C LYS A 11 -15.90 -28.06 5.89
N LEU A 12 -16.43 -28.13 7.11
CA LEU A 12 -16.78 -26.95 7.90
C LEU A 12 -15.54 -26.12 8.26
N ALA A 13 -14.46 -26.76 8.67
CA ALA A 13 -13.18 -26.09 8.95
C ALA A 13 -12.62 -25.41 7.69
N GLY A 14 -12.65 -26.10 6.55
CA GLY A 14 -12.24 -25.52 5.26
C GLY A 14 -13.12 -24.33 4.83
N MET A 15 -14.44 -24.42 5.05
CA MET A 15 -15.37 -23.34 4.74
C MET A 15 -15.13 -22.12 5.65
N MET A 16 -14.94 -22.31 6.95
CA MET A 16 -14.58 -21.22 7.87
C MET A 16 -13.25 -20.58 7.51
N LEU A 17 -12.23 -21.39 7.18
CA LEU A 17 -10.93 -20.87 6.74
C LEU A 17 -11.06 -20.03 5.47
N GLY A 18 -11.89 -20.49 4.51
CA GLY A 18 -12.18 -19.76 3.28
C GLY A 18 -12.87 -18.42 3.53
N VAL A 19 -13.86 -18.39 4.43
CA VAL A 19 -14.55 -17.14 4.83
C VAL A 19 -13.59 -16.18 5.52
N ILE A 20 -12.75 -16.66 6.44
CA ILE A 20 -11.75 -15.84 7.11
C ILE A 20 -10.73 -15.27 6.10
N ALA A 21 -10.21 -16.11 5.20
CA ALA A 21 -9.26 -15.68 4.17
C ALA A 21 -9.89 -14.64 3.22
N ALA A 22 -11.15 -14.83 2.83
CA ALA A 22 -11.87 -13.88 1.98
C ALA A 22 -12.11 -12.53 2.69
N ALA A 23 -12.54 -12.56 3.96
CA ALA A 23 -12.75 -11.35 4.76
C ALA A 23 -11.44 -10.57 4.96
N MET A 24 -10.33 -11.28 5.24
CA MET A 24 -9.01 -10.68 5.39
C MET A 24 -8.48 -10.12 4.07
N GLY A 25 -8.67 -10.84 2.96
CA GLY A 25 -8.30 -10.35 1.63
C GLY A 25 -9.06 -9.07 1.25
N LEU A 26 -10.36 -9.00 1.57
CA LEU A 26 -11.15 -7.79 1.38
C LEU A 26 -10.64 -6.64 2.25
N MET A 27 -10.34 -6.91 3.52
CA MET A 27 -9.77 -5.90 4.43
C MET A 27 -8.44 -5.37 3.91
N TRP A 28 -7.55 -6.25 3.44
CA TRP A 28 -6.28 -5.87 2.83
C TRP A 28 -6.49 -4.92 1.64
N LEU A 29 -7.39 -5.29 0.72
CA LEU A 29 -7.69 -4.46 -0.46
C LEU A 29 -8.21 -3.08 -0.07
N LEU A 30 -9.15 -3.02 0.88
CA LEU A 30 -9.71 -1.76 1.37
C LEU A 30 -8.66 -0.89 2.05
N THR A 31 -7.81 -1.47 2.92
CA THR A 31 -6.71 -0.74 3.56
C THR A 31 -5.70 -0.22 2.53
N SER A 32 -5.37 -1.02 1.52
CA SER A 32 -4.44 -0.62 0.45
C SER A 32 -5.00 0.53 -0.36
N TRP A 33 -6.28 0.44 -0.73
CA TRP A 33 -6.98 1.47 -1.47
C TRP A 33 -7.10 2.77 -0.65
N ALA A 34 -7.46 2.66 0.64
CA ALA A 34 -7.56 3.81 1.53
C ALA A 34 -6.21 4.49 1.76
N LEU A 35 -5.13 3.72 1.93
CA LEU A 35 -3.77 4.26 2.07
C LEU A 35 -3.34 5.01 0.81
N GLN A 36 -3.50 4.41 -0.38
CA GLN A 36 -3.17 5.07 -1.64
C GLN A 36 -3.91 6.41 -1.80
N ARG A 37 -5.20 6.43 -1.48
CA ARG A 37 -5.99 7.66 -1.52
C ARG A 37 -5.50 8.70 -0.50
N SER A 38 -5.19 8.27 0.71
CA SER A 38 -4.69 9.16 1.76
C SER A 38 -3.35 9.79 1.38
N PHE A 39 -2.43 9.02 0.78
CA PHE A 39 -1.15 9.55 0.31
C PHE A 39 -1.34 10.52 -0.86
N ASP A 40 -2.24 10.23 -1.80
CA ASP A 40 -2.58 11.17 -2.87
C ASP A 40 -3.11 12.52 -2.33
N GLU A 41 -3.94 12.50 -1.29
CA GLU A 41 -4.48 13.70 -0.64
C GLU A 41 -3.41 14.46 0.17
N VAL A 42 -2.60 13.75 0.95
CA VAL A 42 -1.50 14.33 1.75
C VAL A 42 -0.41 14.90 0.84
N GLY A 43 -0.02 14.19 -0.21
CA GLY A 43 0.98 14.64 -1.17
C GLY A 43 0.57 15.95 -1.85
N ARG A 44 -0.72 16.10 -2.20
CA ARG A 44 -1.24 17.38 -2.72
C ARG A 44 -1.25 18.48 -1.67
N ALA A 45 -1.59 18.17 -0.42
CA ALA A 45 -1.56 19.16 0.65
C ALA A 45 -0.14 19.69 0.90
N ILE A 46 0.87 18.80 0.90
CA ILE A 46 2.28 19.17 1.01
C ILE A 46 2.70 20.03 -0.17
N ILE A 47 2.38 19.62 -1.40
CA ILE A 47 2.68 20.44 -2.59
C ILE A 47 2.05 21.84 -2.50
N LEU A 48 0.82 21.97 -2.00
CA LEU A 48 0.17 23.27 -1.83
C LEU A 48 0.84 24.13 -0.76
N ASP A 49 1.25 23.53 0.35
CA ASP A 49 1.94 24.22 1.44
C ASP A 49 3.30 24.75 0.96
N ASP A 50 4.08 23.88 0.31
CA ASP A 50 5.39 24.21 -0.27
C ASP A 50 5.28 25.25 -1.38
N LEU A 51 4.28 25.15 -2.28
CA LEU A 51 4.01 26.19 -3.28
C LEU A 51 3.71 27.54 -2.64
N GLY A 52 2.94 27.56 -1.55
CA GLY A 52 2.64 28.77 -0.81
C GLY A 52 3.90 29.37 -0.16
N GLU A 53 4.70 28.55 0.50
CA GLU A 53 5.95 28.97 1.14
C GLU A 53 6.95 29.51 0.10
N TYR A 54 7.25 28.74 -0.94
CA TYR A 54 8.17 29.16 -1.99
C TYR A 54 7.64 30.33 -2.81
N GLY A 55 6.33 30.48 -2.98
CA GLY A 55 5.73 31.66 -3.56
C GLY A 55 6.05 32.93 -2.77
N VAL A 56 5.91 32.88 -1.44
CA VAL A 56 6.27 34.01 -0.56
C VAL A 56 7.77 34.29 -0.57
N LEU A 57 8.60 33.25 -0.65
CA LEU A 57 10.06 33.39 -0.71
C LEU A 57 10.52 33.98 -2.04
N TYR A 58 9.90 33.56 -3.13
CA TYR A 58 10.14 34.12 -4.45
C TYR A 58 9.80 35.61 -4.49
N GLU A 59 8.68 36.03 -3.90
CA GLU A 59 8.32 37.45 -3.81
C GLU A 59 9.33 38.29 -3.01
N LYS A 60 10.01 37.69 -2.02
CA LYS A 60 10.97 38.39 -1.15
C LYS A 60 12.39 38.42 -1.71
N GLY A 61 12.83 37.37 -2.39
CA GLY A 61 14.23 37.17 -2.75
C GLY A 61 14.46 36.60 -4.15
N GLY A 62 13.41 36.49 -4.96
CA GLY A 62 13.44 35.88 -6.29
C GLY A 62 13.87 34.42 -6.27
N ALA A 63 14.28 33.92 -7.44
CA ALA A 63 14.75 32.54 -7.60
C ALA A 63 15.97 32.21 -6.71
N ALA A 64 16.86 33.18 -6.46
CA ALA A 64 18.03 32.98 -5.61
C ALA A 64 17.65 32.74 -4.14
N GLY A 65 16.63 33.45 -3.63
CA GLY A 65 16.11 33.25 -2.28
C GLY A 65 15.47 31.87 -2.10
N VAL A 66 14.72 31.42 -3.10
CA VAL A 66 14.14 30.07 -3.10
C VAL A 66 15.24 29.01 -3.17
N ALA A 67 16.23 29.15 -4.06
CA ALA A 67 17.33 28.19 -4.19
C ALA A 67 18.13 28.04 -2.89
N ALA A 68 18.38 29.14 -2.18
CA ALA A 68 19.12 29.12 -0.92
C ALA A 68 18.39 28.32 0.16
N LEU A 69 17.07 28.49 0.29
CA LEU A 69 16.26 27.74 1.24
C LEU A 69 16.03 26.30 0.79
N PHE A 70 15.76 26.07 -0.50
CA PHE A 70 15.63 24.74 -1.07
C PHE A 70 16.91 23.90 -0.87
N THR A 71 18.09 24.52 -0.90
CA THR A 71 19.35 23.80 -0.65
C THR A 71 19.64 23.64 0.85
N ALA A 72 19.21 24.60 1.67
CA ALA A 72 19.46 24.60 3.12
C ALA A 72 18.47 23.74 3.92
N GLY A 73 17.25 23.57 3.43
CA GLY A 73 16.25 22.71 4.06
C GLY A 73 16.55 21.23 3.83
N THR A 74 16.05 20.40 4.75
CA THR A 74 16.13 18.94 4.63
C THR A 74 15.04 18.48 3.67
N HIS A 75 15.14 18.82 2.40
CA HIS A 75 14.12 18.43 1.43
C HIS A 75 14.17 16.92 1.24
N GLU A 76 13.00 16.31 1.21
CA GLU A 76 12.88 14.87 0.98
C GLU A 76 13.38 14.57 -0.45
N HIS A 77 14.10 13.46 -0.62
CA HIS A 77 14.79 13.15 -1.89
C HIS A 77 13.82 12.86 -3.06
N ASP A 78 12.51 12.92 -2.80
CA ASP A 78 11.38 12.71 -3.72
C ASP A 78 10.77 14.02 -4.24
N GLN A 79 11.35 15.19 -3.90
CA GLN A 79 10.83 16.51 -4.25
C GLN A 79 11.59 17.18 -5.40
N ILE A 80 10.86 17.89 -6.25
CA ILE A 80 11.40 18.66 -7.38
C ILE A 80 10.81 20.06 -7.42
N LEU A 81 11.61 21.03 -7.86
CA LEU A 81 11.23 22.44 -7.94
C LEU A 81 11.67 23.01 -9.28
N ARG A 82 10.80 23.78 -9.93
CA ARG A 82 11.16 24.58 -11.10
C ARG A 82 10.50 25.95 -11.01
N ILE A 83 11.26 26.99 -11.36
CA ILE A 83 10.79 28.36 -11.45
C ILE A 83 11.01 28.83 -12.89
N ILE A 84 9.95 29.37 -13.48
CA ILE A 84 9.98 29.97 -14.81
C ILE A 84 9.80 31.47 -14.64
N ASP A 85 10.73 32.25 -15.18
CA ASP A 85 10.64 33.70 -15.21
C ASP A 85 9.44 34.17 -16.06
N PRO A 86 9.00 35.43 -15.91
CA PRO A 86 7.95 36.01 -16.75
C PRO A 86 8.27 35.95 -18.26
N ASP A 87 9.56 35.91 -18.62
CA ASP A 87 10.06 35.76 -20.00
C ASP A 87 9.96 34.32 -20.53
N GLY A 88 9.42 33.38 -19.75
CA GLY A 88 9.29 31.96 -20.11
C GLY A 88 10.60 31.16 -20.01
N LYS A 89 11.65 31.73 -19.41
CA LYS A 89 12.94 31.06 -19.22
C LYS A 89 12.97 30.35 -17.87
N VAL A 90 13.64 29.20 -17.81
CA VAL A 90 13.86 28.50 -16.54
C VAL A 90 14.89 29.27 -15.71
N ALA A 91 14.43 29.84 -14.60
CA ALA A 91 15.24 30.62 -13.66
C ALA A 91 15.94 29.71 -12.63
N LEU A 92 15.24 28.66 -12.21
CA LEU A 92 15.73 27.66 -11.27
C LEU A 92 15.12 26.30 -11.62
N GLU A 93 15.93 25.26 -11.55
CA GLU A 93 15.48 23.89 -11.66
C GLU A 93 16.27 23.01 -10.70
N VAL A 94 15.52 22.28 -9.88
CA VAL A 94 16.04 21.28 -8.97
C VAL A 94 15.29 19.98 -9.23
N LEU A 95 16.05 18.94 -9.54
CA LEU A 95 15.56 17.59 -9.79
C LEU A 95 15.86 16.71 -8.57
N ALA A 96 15.07 15.66 -8.41
CA ALA A 96 15.23 14.66 -7.37
C ALA A 96 16.54 13.88 -7.66
N PRO A 97 17.56 13.98 -6.81
CA PRO A 97 18.88 13.41 -7.11
C PRO A 97 18.85 11.88 -7.23
N ASP A 98 17.92 11.23 -6.53
CA ASP A 98 17.79 9.77 -6.49
C ASP A 98 16.93 9.20 -7.63
N GLU A 99 16.33 10.07 -8.46
CA GLU A 99 15.36 9.67 -9.49
C GLU A 99 15.65 10.34 -10.84
N PRO A 100 16.75 9.97 -11.53
CA PRO A 100 17.19 10.62 -12.78
C PRO A 100 16.23 10.42 -13.96
N GLU A 101 15.32 9.45 -13.88
CA GLU A 101 14.28 9.20 -14.89
C GLU A 101 13.14 10.24 -14.82
N VAL A 102 13.07 11.03 -13.74
CA VAL A 102 12.01 12.01 -13.53
C VAL A 102 12.33 13.27 -14.33
N THR A 103 11.66 13.40 -15.46
CA THR A 103 11.71 14.60 -16.29
C THR A 103 10.43 15.41 -16.15
N TRP A 104 10.57 16.73 -16.12
CA TRP A 104 9.42 17.63 -16.20
C TRP A 104 8.62 17.40 -17.50
N PRO A 105 7.28 17.54 -17.46
CA PRO A 105 6.45 17.49 -18.66
C PRO A 105 6.79 18.65 -19.62
N ASP A 106 6.54 18.44 -20.91
CA ASP A 106 6.81 19.44 -21.94
C ASP A 106 5.95 20.71 -21.73
N LEU A 107 6.64 21.81 -21.45
CA LEU A 107 6.05 23.12 -21.15
C LEU A 107 5.33 23.72 -22.36
N SER A 108 5.73 23.36 -23.58
CA SER A 108 5.20 23.95 -24.82
C SER A 108 3.71 23.63 -25.04
N GLN A 109 3.18 22.63 -24.31
CA GLN A 109 1.81 22.16 -24.45
C GLN A 109 0.88 22.66 -23.33
N LEU A 110 1.39 23.40 -22.34
CA LEU A 110 0.66 23.74 -21.12
C LEU A 110 0.35 25.24 -21.04
N SER A 111 -0.92 25.62 -21.24
CA SER A 111 -1.39 27.00 -21.05
C SER A 111 -1.19 27.45 -19.61
N PRO A 112 -0.65 28.65 -19.32
CA PRO A 112 -0.31 29.13 -17.97
C PRO A 112 -1.51 29.05 -17.01
N PRO A 113 -1.29 28.80 -15.70
CA PRO A 113 -2.38 28.68 -14.75
C PRO A 113 -2.98 30.06 -14.44
N PRO A 114 -4.29 30.15 -14.16
CA PRO A 114 -4.91 31.39 -13.72
C PRO A 114 -4.25 31.93 -12.44
N SER A 115 -4.19 33.25 -12.30
CA SER A 115 -3.62 33.89 -11.10
C SER A 115 -4.37 33.44 -9.84
N GLY A 116 -3.65 32.84 -8.90
CA GLY A 116 -4.22 32.34 -7.64
C GLY A 116 -4.79 30.92 -7.70
N GLU A 117 -4.78 30.26 -8.85
CA GLU A 117 -5.19 28.86 -8.99
C GLU A 117 -3.98 27.93 -9.12
N THR A 118 -4.09 26.74 -8.51
CA THR A 118 -3.09 25.68 -8.66
C THR A 118 -3.56 24.68 -9.70
N GLN A 119 -2.80 24.54 -10.78
CA GLN A 119 -3.04 23.53 -11.79
C GLN A 119 -2.26 22.26 -11.44
N TRP A 120 -2.95 21.12 -11.48
CA TRP A 120 -2.38 19.83 -11.15
C TRP A 120 -1.97 19.08 -12.41
N HIS A 121 -0.77 18.52 -12.41
CA HIS A 121 -0.29 17.60 -13.42
C HIS A 121 0.19 16.31 -12.79
N ARG A 122 -0.04 15.19 -13.46
CA ARG A 122 0.39 13.87 -12.98
C ARG A 122 1.01 13.09 -14.12
N THR A 123 2.29 12.77 -13.99
CA THR A 123 3.05 12.04 -15.00
C THR A 123 3.45 10.69 -14.42
N ARG A 124 3.07 9.60 -15.10
CA ARG A 124 3.50 8.24 -14.72
C ARG A 124 4.73 7.87 -15.55
N PHE A 125 5.78 7.42 -14.88
CA PHE A 125 6.98 6.87 -15.52
C PHE A 125 7.00 5.35 -15.43
N GLU A 126 8.08 4.74 -15.92
CA GLU A 126 8.35 3.31 -15.80
C GLU A 126 8.42 2.86 -14.33
N HIS A 127 8.34 1.55 -14.11
CA HIS A 127 8.29 0.95 -12.76
C HIS A 127 7.12 1.47 -11.90
N GLY A 128 6.15 2.08 -12.58
CA GLY A 128 4.93 2.64 -12.06
C GLY A 128 5.08 3.96 -11.32
N LEU A 129 6.26 4.62 -11.34
CA LEU A 129 6.67 5.77 -10.51
C LEU A 129 5.52 6.75 -10.28
N VAL A 130 5.30 7.85 -10.98
CA VAL A 130 4.26 8.88 -10.65
C VAL A 130 4.85 10.06 -9.91
N LEU A 131 5.04 11.11 -10.70
CA LEU A 131 5.28 12.47 -10.27
C LEU A 131 3.95 13.22 -10.26
N THR A 132 3.62 13.81 -9.11
CA THR A 132 2.50 14.74 -8.96
C THR A 132 3.07 16.15 -8.89
N ILE A 133 2.55 17.06 -9.71
CA ILE A 133 3.04 18.42 -9.85
C ILE A 133 1.90 19.38 -9.57
N GLY A 134 2.16 20.37 -8.73
CA GLY A 134 1.36 21.58 -8.62
C GLY A 134 2.06 22.74 -9.31
N ARG A 135 1.29 23.51 -10.09
CA ARG A 135 1.78 24.71 -10.76
C ARG A 135 0.96 25.91 -10.37
N GLN A 136 1.62 27.03 -10.08
CA GLN A 136 0.98 28.29 -9.72
C GLN A 136 1.66 29.48 -10.42
N SER A 137 0.86 30.47 -10.80
CA SER A 137 1.39 31.74 -11.34
C SER A 137 1.85 32.63 -10.19
N THR A 138 3.04 33.21 -10.35
CA THR A 138 3.58 34.25 -9.45
C THR A 138 2.98 35.61 -9.79
N LYS A 139 3.03 36.57 -8.86
CA LYS A 139 2.50 37.94 -9.08
C LYS A 139 3.16 38.66 -10.26
N ASP A 140 4.42 38.35 -10.53
CA ASP A 140 5.21 39.00 -11.57
C ASP A 140 4.98 38.38 -12.97
N GLY A 141 4.10 37.37 -13.07
CA GLY A 141 3.78 36.67 -14.32
C GLY A 141 4.69 35.48 -14.64
N GLY A 142 5.65 35.14 -13.76
CA GLY A 142 6.39 33.89 -13.82
C GLY A 142 5.58 32.70 -13.28
N GLU A 143 6.13 31.49 -13.37
CA GLU A 143 5.47 30.26 -12.90
C GLU A 143 6.31 29.52 -11.87
N LEU A 144 5.66 29.07 -10.80
CA LEU A 144 6.25 28.21 -9.79
C LEU A 144 5.69 26.79 -9.96
N TRP A 145 6.61 25.82 -10.04
CA TRP A 145 6.32 24.42 -10.23
C TRP A 145 6.94 23.65 -9.09
N PHE A 146 6.12 22.88 -8.39
CA PHE A 146 6.60 22.00 -7.34
C PHE A 146 6.03 20.61 -7.56
N GLY A 147 6.89 19.61 -7.47
CA GLY A 147 6.53 18.24 -7.73
C GLY A 147 7.04 17.31 -6.65
N ARG A 148 6.29 16.23 -6.45
CA ARG A 148 6.64 15.15 -5.54
C ARG A 148 6.42 13.80 -6.21
N THR A 149 7.37 12.88 -6.05
CA THR A 149 7.26 11.51 -6.52
C THR A 149 6.70 10.61 -5.42
N ASN A 150 6.11 9.48 -5.79
CA ASN A 150 5.46 8.58 -4.82
C ASN A 150 6.42 7.54 -4.22
N THR A 151 7.74 7.76 -4.26
CA THR A 151 8.72 6.75 -3.81
C THR A 151 8.64 6.52 -2.31
N LEU A 152 8.55 7.58 -1.50
CA LEU A 152 8.34 7.46 -0.06
C LEU A 152 6.99 6.81 0.28
N ASP A 153 5.93 7.18 -0.43
CA ASP A 153 4.59 6.59 -0.24
C ASP A 153 4.61 5.08 -0.52
N ARG A 154 5.29 4.66 -1.58
CA ARG A 154 5.46 3.24 -1.93
C ARG A 154 6.22 2.48 -0.86
N GLN A 155 7.33 3.02 -0.38
CA GLN A 155 8.08 2.38 0.71
C GLN A 155 7.23 2.23 1.98
N ALA A 156 6.39 3.23 2.28
CA ALA A 156 5.45 3.16 3.40
C ALA A 156 4.38 2.09 3.19
N ILE A 157 3.77 2.03 2.01
CA ILE A 157 2.77 1.01 1.64
C ILE A 157 3.38 -0.39 1.70
N ASP A 158 4.55 -0.60 1.12
CA ASP A 158 5.24 -1.89 1.10
C ASP A 158 5.56 -2.36 2.53
N ARG A 159 5.97 -1.43 3.41
CA ARG A 159 6.19 -1.74 4.83
C ARG A 159 4.91 -2.20 5.51
N VAL A 160 3.78 -1.51 5.28
CA VAL A 160 2.49 -1.90 5.84
C VAL A 160 2.05 -3.26 5.29
N HIS A 161 2.21 -3.50 3.98
CA HIS A 161 1.88 -4.78 3.34
C HIS A 161 2.71 -5.95 3.88
N ASN A 162 4.00 -5.76 4.07
CA ASN A 162 4.87 -6.79 4.63
C ASN A 162 4.48 -7.14 6.07
N LEU A 163 4.20 -6.11 6.90
CA LEU A 163 3.73 -6.32 8.27
C LEU A 163 2.36 -7.01 8.30
N SER A 164 1.43 -6.62 7.42
CA SER A 164 0.12 -7.26 7.34
C SER A 164 0.22 -8.72 6.87
N LEU A 165 1.17 -9.04 5.98
CA LEU A 165 1.42 -10.42 5.55
C LEU A 165 1.88 -11.29 6.71
N ILE A 166 2.84 -10.78 7.50
CA ILE A 166 3.34 -11.49 8.68
C ILE A 166 2.20 -11.71 9.68
N ALA A 167 1.41 -10.68 9.95
CA ALA A 167 0.24 -10.77 10.84
C ALA A 167 -0.79 -11.80 10.34
N PHE A 168 -1.01 -11.88 9.02
CA PHE A 168 -1.86 -12.89 8.41
C PHE A 168 -1.31 -14.31 8.65
N CYS A 169 -0.03 -14.54 8.39
CA CYS A 169 0.60 -15.84 8.63
C CYS A 169 0.49 -16.27 10.09
N VAL A 170 0.76 -15.36 11.03
CA VAL A 170 0.66 -15.63 12.46
C VAL A 170 -0.79 -15.95 12.86
N THR A 171 -1.76 -15.17 12.38
CA THR A 171 -3.19 -15.39 12.66
C THR A 171 -3.67 -16.73 12.13
N ALA A 172 -3.26 -17.10 10.91
CA ALA A 172 -3.59 -18.40 10.32
C ALA A 172 -3.02 -19.56 11.14
N LEU A 173 -1.78 -19.44 11.62
CA LEU A 173 -1.16 -20.45 12.50
C LEU A 173 -1.90 -20.60 13.83
N ILE A 174 -2.31 -19.49 14.45
CA ILE A 174 -3.10 -19.51 15.69
C ILE A 174 -4.48 -20.14 15.47
N ALA A 175 -5.13 -19.90 14.33
CA ALA A 175 -6.43 -20.49 14.02
C ALA A 175 -6.35 -21.99 13.71
N ILE A 176 -5.33 -22.42 12.94
CA ILE A 176 -5.20 -23.81 12.49
C ILE A 176 -4.57 -24.70 13.57
N GLY A 177 -3.65 -24.17 14.37
CA GLY A 177 -2.89 -24.92 15.37
C GLY A 177 -3.77 -25.74 16.33
N PRO A 178 -4.77 -25.15 17.01
CA PRO A 178 -5.66 -25.87 17.91
C PRO A 178 -6.50 -26.94 17.21
N VAL A 179 -7.00 -26.66 16.00
CA VAL A 179 -7.79 -27.61 15.20
C VAL A 179 -6.95 -28.83 14.84
N PHE A 180 -5.72 -28.60 14.37
CA PHE A 180 -4.79 -29.67 14.02
C PHE A 180 -4.41 -30.48 15.25
N TRP A 181 -4.06 -29.81 16.36
CA TRP A 181 -3.74 -30.47 17.63
C TRP A 181 -4.88 -31.35 18.12
N PHE A 182 -6.11 -30.81 18.18
CA PHE A 182 -7.29 -31.55 18.66
C PHE A 182 -7.63 -32.73 17.74
N ALA A 183 -7.57 -32.54 16.43
CA ALA A 183 -7.80 -33.61 15.47
C ALA A 183 -6.82 -34.77 15.63
N ASN A 184 -5.54 -34.45 15.88
CA ASN A 184 -4.48 -35.46 15.95
C ASN A 184 -4.39 -36.13 17.33
N ARG A 185 -4.60 -35.38 18.42
CA ARG A 185 -4.46 -35.87 19.80
C ARG A 185 -5.74 -36.42 20.43
N VAL A 186 -6.92 -35.96 20.02
CA VAL A 186 -8.19 -36.38 20.63
C VAL A 186 -9.01 -37.22 19.65
N LEU A 187 -9.31 -36.70 18.46
CA LEU A 187 -10.25 -37.36 17.54
C LEU A 187 -9.71 -38.66 16.93
N ARG A 188 -8.43 -38.69 16.50
CA ARG A 188 -7.81 -39.90 15.95
C ARG A 188 -7.79 -41.07 16.95
N PRO A 189 -7.27 -40.92 18.18
CA PRO A 189 -7.21 -42.02 19.13
C PRO A 189 -8.60 -42.51 19.58
N VAL A 190 -9.56 -41.61 19.80
CA VAL A 190 -10.95 -41.99 20.10
C VAL A 190 -11.56 -42.78 18.94
N SER A 191 -11.34 -42.35 17.69
CA SER A 191 -11.81 -43.10 16.54
C SER A 191 -11.16 -44.48 16.40
N SER A 192 -9.90 -44.66 16.79
CA SER A 192 -9.26 -45.99 16.77
C SER A 192 -9.80 -46.89 17.86
N LEU A 193 -10.06 -46.37 19.06
CA LEU A 193 -10.65 -47.14 20.16
C LEU A 193 -12.05 -47.64 19.81
N ILE A 194 -12.91 -46.77 19.24
CA ILE A 194 -14.26 -47.16 18.81
C ILE A 194 -14.21 -48.24 17.71
N LYS A 195 -13.25 -48.16 16.78
CA LYS A 195 -13.05 -49.19 15.76
C LYS A 195 -12.60 -50.51 16.38
N GLY A 196 -11.67 -50.48 17.34
CA GLY A 196 -11.22 -51.67 18.07
C GLY A 196 -12.35 -52.35 18.83
N ALA A 197 -13.19 -51.57 19.53
CA ALA A 197 -14.35 -52.10 20.26
C ALA A 197 -15.38 -52.74 19.31
N HIS A 198 -15.63 -52.14 18.14
CA HIS A 198 -16.52 -52.73 17.14
C HIS A 198 -15.98 -54.03 16.53
N LEU A 199 -14.66 -54.12 16.32
CA LEU A 199 -14.04 -55.35 15.83
C LEU A 199 -14.15 -56.46 16.87
N LEU A 200 -13.83 -56.18 18.14
CA LEU A 200 -13.95 -57.14 19.24
C LEU A 200 -15.39 -57.62 19.45
N ALA A 201 -16.38 -56.73 19.37
CA ALA A 201 -17.80 -57.08 19.51
C ALA A 201 -18.34 -57.91 18.32
N ASN A 202 -17.75 -57.76 17.12
CA ASN A 202 -18.10 -58.61 15.96
C ASN A 202 -17.40 -59.98 16.03
N ASP A 203 -16.16 -60.02 16.52
CA ASP A 203 -15.42 -61.27 16.69
C ASP A 203 -16.01 -62.15 17.79
N SER A 204 -16.46 -61.54 18.91
CA SER A 204 -17.17 -62.26 19.97
C SER A 204 -18.51 -62.85 19.51
N ASN A 205 -19.18 -62.21 18.55
CA ASN A 205 -20.42 -62.73 17.94
C ASN A 205 -20.15 -63.88 16.94
N LEU A 206 -18.94 -64.00 16.41
CA LEU A 206 -18.52 -65.13 15.56
C LEU A 206 -18.15 -66.34 16.42
N GLY A 207 -17.49 -66.14 17.57
CA GLY A 207 -17.20 -67.20 18.53
C GLY A 207 -18.46 -67.90 19.06
N HIS A 208 -19.54 -67.14 19.28
CA HIS A 208 -20.81 -67.69 19.79
C HIS A 208 -21.66 -68.45 18.75
N ARG A 209 -21.26 -68.44 17.46
CA ARG A 209 -21.96 -69.13 16.37
C ARG A 209 -21.29 -70.44 15.91
N LEU A 210 -20.13 -70.77 16.50
CA LEU A 210 -19.35 -71.95 16.17
C LEU A 210 -19.39 -73.04 17.27
N GLU A 211 -20.20 -72.84 18.30
CA GLU A 211 -20.64 -73.86 19.26
C GLU A 211 -22.07 -74.31 18.94
#